data_AF-A0A7V5ABF8-F1
#
_entry.id   AF-A0A7V5ABF8-F1
#
_cell.length_a   1.000
_cell.length_b   1.000
_cell.length_c   1.000
_cell.angle_alpha   90.00
_cell.angle_beta   90.00
_cell.angle_gamma   90.00
#
_symmetry.space_group_name_H-M   'P 1'
#
loop_
_entity.id
_entity.type
_entity.pdbx_description
1 polymer ?
#
loop_
_entity_poly.entity_id
_entity_poly.type
_entity_poly.pdbx_seq_one_letter_code
_entity_poly.pdbx_strand_id
1 'polypeptide(L)'
;MLPNGVVSKPATVKLSASDPEGDAITATLANMVNGYVESFDPNNLIFLFQPYLSNELACEAVRNRDIVKGGFSVILQDSCGAESVVWVPVEIEVRDKVPPVITLPPNVDLGCHCSRPDTSPDATGWAQATDNCDPNPVITYEDTETVEGEVHTITRTWRATDGCGNSA
;
A
#
# COMPACT_ATOMS: atom_id res chain seq x y z
N MET A 1 4.19 -12.70 -3.96
CA MET A 1 5.00 -11.52 -4.31
C MET A 1 4.06 -10.33 -4.26
N LEU A 2 4.49 -9.18 -3.73
CA LEU A 2 3.66 -7.98 -3.66
C LEU A 2 3.46 -7.36 -5.04
N PRO A 3 2.43 -6.51 -5.23
CA PRO A 3 2.31 -5.69 -6.43
C PRO A 3 3.56 -4.81 -6.61
N ASN A 4 3.84 -4.41 -7.85
CA ASN A 4 5.02 -3.61 -8.16
C ASN A 4 5.03 -2.33 -7.31
N GLY A 5 6.18 -2.02 -6.70
CA GLY A 5 6.41 -0.84 -5.86
C GLY A 5 5.62 -0.76 -4.55
N VAL A 6 4.75 -1.74 -4.26
CA VAL A 6 4.17 -1.92 -2.93
C VAL A 6 5.18 -2.58 -2.00
N VAL A 7 5.35 -2.01 -0.81
CA VAL A 7 6.31 -2.50 0.18
C VAL A 7 5.62 -2.86 1.49
N SER A 8 6.17 -3.86 2.19
CA SER A 8 5.82 -4.20 3.56
C SER A 8 7.06 -4.33 4.43
N LYS A 9 6.95 -4.08 5.74
CA LYS A 9 8.09 -4.19 6.68
C LYS A 9 8.05 -5.47 7.51
N PRO A 10 9.20 -6.14 7.74
CA PRO A 10 9.32 -7.18 8.75
C PRO A 10 9.04 -6.63 10.15
N ALA A 11 8.58 -7.50 11.04
CA ALA A 11 8.35 -7.19 12.44
C ALA A 11 9.20 -8.08 13.34
N THR A 12 9.89 -7.47 14.31
CA THR A 12 10.58 -8.22 15.37
C THR A 12 9.64 -8.33 16.56
N VAL A 13 9.35 -9.56 16.97
CA VAL A 13 8.53 -9.84 18.14
C VAL A 13 9.38 -10.47 19.24
N LYS A 14 9.22 -9.99 20.48
CA LYS A 14 9.86 -10.55 21.66
C LYS A 14 8.81 -11.06 22.63
N LEU A 15 8.96 -12.31 23.06
CA LEU A 15 8.10 -12.92 24.09
C LEU A 15 8.89 -13.14 25.38
N SER A 16 8.16 -13.47 26.44
CA SER A 16 8.70 -13.95 27.71
C SER A 16 7.89 -15.14 28.18
N ALA A 17 8.58 -16.19 28.60
CA ALA A 17 7.98 -17.37 29.23
C ALA A 17 8.80 -17.70 30.48
N SER A 18 8.14 -18.23 31.51
CA SER A 18 8.77 -18.64 32.76
C SER A 18 8.08 -19.88 33.28
N ASP A 19 8.88 -20.83 33.77
CA ASP A 19 8.41 -22.03 34.44
C ASP A 19 8.64 -21.89 35.95
N PRO A 20 7.63 -22.09 36.82
CA PRO A 20 7.77 -21.95 38.27
C PRO A 20 8.80 -22.92 38.89
N GLU A 21 8.98 -24.09 38.29
CA GLU A 21 9.89 -25.14 38.71
C GLU A 21 11.33 -24.91 38.20
N GLY A 22 11.48 -24.05 37.18
CA GLY A 22 12.76 -23.67 36.59
C GLY A 22 13.22 -24.59 35.45
N ASP A 23 12.31 -25.41 34.93
CA ASP A 23 12.58 -26.32 33.82
C ASP A 23 12.66 -25.60 32.48
N ALA A 24 13.24 -26.28 31.50
CA ALA A 24 13.39 -25.74 30.16
C ALA A 24 12.05 -25.74 29.42
N ILE A 25 11.62 -24.58 28.92
CA ILE A 25 10.46 -24.43 28.06
C ILE A 25 10.88 -24.57 26.59
N THR A 26 10.17 -25.41 25.85
CA THR A 26 10.29 -25.51 24.40
C THR A 26 9.21 -24.69 23.71
N ALA A 27 9.54 -24.03 22.60
CA ALA A 27 8.62 -23.21 21.83
C ALA A 27 8.47 -23.76 20.41
N THR A 28 7.23 -24.02 20.00
CA THR A 28 6.87 -24.47 18.65
C THR A 28 5.95 -23.46 17.98
N LEU A 29 6.20 -23.18 16.70
CA LEU A 29 5.40 -22.23 15.92
C LEU A 29 4.23 -22.93 15.22
N ALA A 30 3.07 -22.29 15.21
CA ALA A 30 1.87 -22.78 14.52
C ALA A 30 1.01 -21.62 13.97
N ASN A 31 0.00 -21.94 13.16
CA ASN A 31 -1.07 -21.02 12.74
C ASN A 31 -0.58 -19.66 12.19
N MET A 32 0.31 -19.66 11.20
CA MET A 32 0.79 -18.42 10.58
C MET A 32 -0.30 -17.75 9.75
N VAL A 33 -0.48 -16.44 9.94
CA VAL A 33 -1.45 -15.61 9.21
C VAL A 33 -0.74 -14.43 8.57
N ASN A 34 -0.92 -14.25 7.26
CA ASN A 34 -0.40 -13.13 6.47
C ASN A 34 1.14 -12.95 6.54
N GLY A 35 1.87 -14.02 6.82
CA GLY A 35 3.34 -14.02 6.88
C GLY A 35 3.90 -15.32 7.42
N TYR A 36 5.20 -15.30 7.71
CA TYR A 36 5.94 -16.42 8.27
C TYR A 36 7.03 -15.93 9.22
N VAL A 37 7.51 -16.79 10.11
CA VAL A 37 8.69 -16.50 10.92
C VAL A 37 9.94 -16.93 10.15
N GLU A 38 10.80 -15.98 9.83
CA GLU A 38 12.05 -16.22 9.09
C GLU A 38 13.17 -16.66 10.02
N SER A 39 13.24 -16.13 11.24
CA SER A 39 14.24 -16.54 12.22
C SER A 39 13.68 -16.50 13.64
N PHE A 40 14.24 -17.37 14.49
CA PHE A 40 13.89 -17.53 15.88
C PHE A 40 15.15 -17.67 16.72
N ASP A 41 15.33 -16.80 17.71
CA ASP A 41 16.31 -16.96 18.78
C ASP A 41 15.63 -17.63 19.99
N PRO A 42 15.87 -18.93 20.22
CA PRO A 42 15.23 -19.66 21.32
C PRO A 42 15.69 -19.21 22.70
N ASN A 43 16.87 -18.63 22.85
CA ASN A 43 17.39 -18.21 24.15
C ASN A 43 16.74 -16.92 24.64
N ASN A 44 16.33 -16.04 23.71
CA ASN A 44 15.73 -14.75 24.01
C ASN A 44 14.26 -14.64 23.61
N LEU A 45 13.68 -15.70 23.02
CA LEU A 45 12.34 -15.75 22.44
C LEU A 45 12.08 -14.56 21.49
N ILE A 46 13.02 -14.32 20.58
CA ILE A 46 12.94 -13.26 19.57
C ILE A 46 12.60 -13.89 18.22
N PHE A 47 11.59 -13.35 17.54
CA PHE A 47 11.09 -13.82 16.26
C PHE A 47 11.22 -12.70 15.23
N LEU A 48 11.75 -13.00 14.05
CA LEU A 48 11.66 -12.14 12.88
C LEU A 48 10.51 -12.60 12.01
N PHE A 49 9.42 -11.83 11.99
CA PHE A 49 8.24 -12.11 11.17
C PHE A 49 8.35 -11.39 9.83
N GLN A 50 8.28 -12.16 8.75
CA GLN A 50 8.23 -11.68 7.38
C GLN A 50 6.79 -11.70 6.86
N PRO A 51 6.26 -10.54 6.42
CA PRO A 51 4.96 -10.48 5.77
C PRO A 51 4.91 -11.31 4.51
N TYR A 52 3.78 -11.97 4.28
CA TYR A 52 3.49 -12.67 3.05
C TYR A 52 2.03 -12.40 2.66
N LEU A 53 1.85 -11.44 1.76
CA LEU A 53 0.55 -10.96 1.32
C LEU A 53 0.33 -11.30 -0.16
N SER A 54 -0.92 -11.56 -0.52
CA SER A 54 -1.34 -11.59 -1.92
C SER A 54 -1.41 -10.17 -2.49
N ASN A 55 -1.42 -10.05 -3.82
CA ASN A 55 -1.61 -8.76 -4.47
C ASN A 55 -2.91 -8.07 -4.05
N GLU A 56 -4.00 -8.85 -3.98
CA GLU A 56 -5.32 -8.35 -3.58
C GLU A 56 -5.30 -7.81 -2.15
N LEU A 57 -4.79 -8.58 -1.19
CA LEU A 57 -4.71 -8.17 0.21
C LEU A 57 -3.79 -6.97 0.40
N ALA A 58 -2.65 -6.92 -0.31
CA ALA A 58 -1.73 -5.80 -0.23
C ALA A 58 -2.37 -4.50 -0.75
N CYS A 59 -3.01 -4.53 -1.92
CA CYS A 59 -3.69 -3.34 -2.43
C CYS A 59 -4.95 -2.98 -1.64
N GLU A 60 -5.67 -3.96 -1.07
CA GLU A 60 -6.77 -3.68 -0.15
C GLU A 60 -6.27 -2.95 1.11
N ALA A 61 -5.13 -3.39 1.67
CA ALA A 61 -4.52 -2.75 2.81
C ALA A 61 -4.11 -1.30 2.53
N VAL A 62 -3.48 -1.06 1.38
CA VAL A 62 -3.13 0.27 0.89
C VAL A 62 -4.37 1.20 0.88
N ARG A 63 -5.51 0.69 0.42
CA ARG A 63 -6.77 1.47 0.40
C ARG A 63 -7.40 1.63 1.79
N ASN A 64 -7.13 0.71 2.72
CA ASN A 64 -7.81 0.57 4.00
C ASN A 64 -6.85 0.69 5.19
N ARG A 65 -6.18 1.85 5.33
CA ARG A 65 -5.34 2.26 6.47
C ARG A 65 -3.92 1.68 6.52
N ASP A 66 -3.37 1.22 5.41
CA ASP A 66 -1.96 0.81 5.26
C ASP A 66 -1.51 -0.29 6.25
N ILE A 67 -2.45 -1.02 6.88
CA ILE A 67 -2.15 -2.02 7.92
C ILE A 67 -2.89 -3.33 7.62
N VAL A 68 -2.13 -4.43 7.56
CA VAL A 68 -2.67 -5.80 7.58
C VAL A 68 -2.41 -6.42 8.95
N LYS A 69 -3.41 -7.12 9.49
CA LYS A 69 -3.23 -7.95 10.68
C LYS A 69 -2.67 -9.32 10.28
N GLY A 70 -1.50 -9.65 10.79
CA GLY A 70 -0.91 -10.97 10.73
C GLY A 70 -0.67 -11.53 12.13
N GLY A 71 0.05 -12.63 12.19
CA GLY A 71 0.46 -13.22 13.45
C GLY A 71 0.74 -14.70 13.34
N PHE A 72 1.05 -15.30 14.48
CA PHE A 72 1.30 -16.72 14.62
C PHE A 72 0.96 -17.19 16.03
N SER A 73 0.72 -18.49 16.19
CA SER A 73 0.64 -19.14 17.49
C SER A 73 2.03 -19.61 17.92
N VAL A 74 2.34 -19.45 19.20
CA VAL A 74 3.47 -20.09 19.88
C VAL A 74 2.91 -21.09 20.88
N ILE A 75 3.31 -22.34 20.71
CA ILE A 75 3.02 -23.43 21.65
C ILE A 75 4.23 -23.54 22.55
N LEU A 76 4.04 -23.22 23.82
CA LEU A 76 5.03 -23.38 24.88
C LEU A 76 4.77 -24.72 25.55
N GLN A 77 5.76 -25.60 25.55
CA GLN A 77 5.68 -26.90 26.18
C GLN A 77 6.76 -27.04 27.24
N ASP A 78 6.32 -27.32 28.46
CA ASP A 78 7.18 -27.69 29.58
C ASP A 78 7.62 -29.16 29.47
N SER A 79 8.77 -29.47 30.06
CA SER A 79 9.35 -30.81 30.15
C SER A 79 8.41 -31.84 30.79
N CYS A 80 7.51 -31.40 31.67
CA CYS A 80 6.49 -32.25 32.28
C CYS A 80 5.32 -32.57 31.33
N GLY A 81 5.27 -31.93 30.16
CA GLY A 81 4.25 -32.11 29.12
C GLY A 81 3.08 -31.12 29.19
N ALA A 82 3.13 -30.12 30.08
CA ALA A 82 2.13 -29.05 30.10
C ALA A 82 2.31 -28.14 28.88
N GLU A 83 1.20 -27.85 28.19
CA GLU A 83 1.18 -27.01 26.99
C GLU A 83 0.40 -25.72 27.21
N SER A 84 0.93 -24.61 26.69
CA SER A 84 0.26 -23.31 26.63
C SER A 84 0.37 -22.74 25.23
N VAL A 85 -0.76 -22.32 24.65
CA VAL A 85 -0.80 -21.75 23.30
C VAL A 85 -1.05 -20.25 23.40
N VAL A 86 -0.14 -19.45 22.84
CA VAL A 86 -0.21 -17.99 22.83
C VAL A 86 -0.36 -17.51 21.40
N TRP A 87 -1.40 -16.71 21.12
CA TRP A 87 -1.53 -15.99 19.86
C TRP A 87 -0.72 -14.68 19.90
N VAL A 88 0.12 -14.48 18.90
CA VAL A 88 1.01 -13.34 18.76
C VAL A 88 0.57 -12.50 17.57
N PRO A 89 -0.19 -11.40 17.78
CA PRO A 89 -0.60 -10.53 16.68
C PRO A 89 0.57 -9.70 16.17
N VAL A 90 0.62 -9.49 14.86
CA VAL A 90 1.59 -8.62 14.18
C VAL A 90 0.83 -7.62 13.32
N GLU A 91 1.17 -6.34 13.43
CA GLU A 91 0.71 -5.31 12.50
C GLU A 91 1.74 -5.16 11.38
N ILE A 92 1.28 -5.30 10.14
CA ILE A 92 2.11 -5.20 8.95
C ILE A 92 1.78 -3.88 8.27
N GLU A 93 2.72 -2.94 8.30
CA GLU A 93 2.62 -1.72 7.50
C GLU A 93 2.82 -2.06 6.02
N VAL A 94 1.90 -1.63 5.18
CA VAL A 94 1.93 -1.76 3.71
C VAL A 94 1.83 -0.37 3.12
N ARG A 95 2.60 -0.08 2.08
CA ARG A 95 2.54 1.23 1.41
C ARG A 95 2.79 1.12 -0.08
N ASP A 96 2.00 1.85 -0.86
CA ASP A 96 2.27 2.07 -2.27
C ASP A 96 3.24 3.24 -2.48
N LYS A 97 4.17 3.07 -3.42
CA LYS A 97 5.19 4.06 -3.81
C LYS A 97 5.21 4.33 -5.31
N VAL A 98 4.30 3.73 -6.07
CA VAL A 98 4.23 3.92 -7.52
C VAL A 98 3.28 5.07 -7.80
N PRO A 99 3.69 6.08 -8.58
CA PRO A 99 2.76 7.10 -9.07
C PRO A 99 1.76 6.52 -10.08
N PRO A 100 0.55 7.10 -10.17
CA PRO A 100 -0.38 6.77 -11.24
C PRO A 100 0.22 7.00 -12.64
N VAL A 101 -0.25 6.22 -13.61
CA VAL A 101 0.03 6.45 -15.03
C VAL A 101 -1.08 7.33 -15.61
N ILE A 102 -0.72 8.50 -16.13
CA ILE A 102 -1.66 9.44 -16.75
C ILE A 102 -1.69 9.32 -18.27
N THR A 103 -2.89 9.33 -18.84
CA THR A 103 -3.15 9.39 -20.28
C THR A 103 -3.86 10.71 -20.61
N LEU A 104 -3.23 11.53 -21.44
CA LEU A 104 -3.74 12.87 -21.78
C LEU A 104 -4.78 12.79 -22.92
N PRO A 105 -5.80 13.67 -22.91
CA PRO A 105 -6.67 13.84 -24.07
C PRO A 105 -5.89 14.42 -25.26
N PRO A 106 -6.36 14.22 -26.50
CA PRO A 106 -5.77 14.88 -27.66
C PRO A 106 -5.97 16.39 -27.59
N ASN A 107 -5.12 17.15 -28.29
CA ASN A 107 -5.32 18.58 -28.46
C ASN A 107 -6.61 18.85 -29.25
N VAL A 108 -7.32 19.91 -28.88
CA VAL A 108 -8.57 20.33 -29.52
C VAL A 108 -8.40 21.73 -30.11
N ASP A 109 -8.79 21.89 -31.37
CA ASP A 109 -8.95 23.19 -32.00
C ASP A 109 -10.42 23.60 -31.91
N LEU A 110 -10.68 24.71 -31.24
CA LEU A 110 -12.03 25.27 -31.10
C LEU A 110 -12.39 26.16 -32.31
N GLY A 111 -11.41 26.61 -33.10
CA GLY A 111 -11.65 27.50 -34.24
C GLY A 111 -12.10 28.90 -33.83
N CYS A 112 -12.53 29.69 -34.83
CA CYS A 112 -12.96 31.07 -34.61
C CYS A 112 -14.42 31.13 -34.16
N HIS A 113 -14.66 31.75 -33.00
CA HIS A 113 -16.00 31.93 -32.46
C HIS A 113 -16.32 33.40 -32.21
N CYS A 114 -17.57 33.80 -32.48
CA CYS A 114 -18.08 35.15 -32.17
C CYS A 114 -18.28 35.40 -30.66
N SER A 115 -18.22 34.34 -29.85
CA SER A 115 -18.30 34.33 -28.39
C SER A 115 -17.20 33.45 -27.81
N ARG A 116 -16.84 33.63 -26.54
CA ARG A 116 -15.84 32.78 -25.88
C ARG A 116 -16.29 31.30 -25.92
N PRO A 117 -15.50 30.38 -26.49
CA PRO A 117 -15.85 28.96 -26.51
C PRO A 117 -15.73 28.35 -25.11
N ASP A 118 -16.37 27.20 -24.91
CA ASP A 118 -16.18 26.39 -23.71
C ASP A 118 -14.83 25.67 -23.79
N THR A 119 -13.94 26.00 -22.86
CA THR A 119 -12.58 25.46 -22.78
C THR A 119 -12.46 24.42 -21.66
N SER A 120 -13.55 24.08 -20.97
CA SER A 120 -13.55 23.10 -19.90
C SER A 120 -13.20 21.70 -20.42
N PRO A 121 -12.64 20.81 -19.57
CA PRO A 121 -12.46 19.40 -19.92
C PRO A 121 -13.73 18.67 -20.39
N ASP A 122 -14.93 19.13 -20.01
CA ASP A 122 -16.17 18.51 -20.48
C ASP A 122 -16.35 18.73 -21.99
N ALA A 123 -15.84 19.84 -22.52
CA ALA A 123 -15.83 20.15 -23.95
C ALA A 123 -14.53 19.69 -24.66
N THR A 124 -13.38 19.71 -23.98
CA THR A 124 -12.06 19.45 -24.59
C THR A 124 -11.45 18.09 -24.25
N GLY A 125 -12.13 17.30 -23.41
CA GLY A 125 -11.70 15.98 -22.95
C GLY A 125 -11.01 16.01 -21.58
N TRP A 126 -11.26 14.94 -20.81
CA TRP A 126 -10.58 14.67 -19.54
C TRP A 126 -9.35 13.78 -19.74
N ALA A 127 -8.29 14.03 -18.98
CA ALA A 127 -7.25 13.02 -18.79
C ALA A 127 -7.81 11.81 -18.05
N GLN A 128 -7.16 10.66 -18.24
CA GLN A 128 -7.45 9.42 -17.53
C GLN A 128 -6.21 9.01 -16.72
N ALA A 129 -6.42 8.29 -15.63
CA ALA A 129 -5.33 7.79 -14.80
C ALA A 129 -5.64 6.36 -14.33
N THR A 130 -4.60 5.54 -14.27
CA THR A 130 -4.64 4.19 -13.70
C THR A 130 -3.48 4.01 -12.75
N ASP A 131 -3.69 3.23 -11.68
CA ASP A 131 -2.67 2.91 -10.70
C ASP A 131 -2.72 1.41 -10.33
N ASN A 132 -1.63 0.86 -9.78
CA ASN A 132 -1.55 -0.56 -9.43
C ASN A 132 -2.38 -0.95 -8.20
N CYS A 133 -2.62 -0.04 -7.25
CA CYS A 133 -3.43 -0.33 -6.06
C CYS A 133 -4.59 0.65 -5.84
N ASP A 134 -4.56 1.82 -6.47
CA ASP A 134 -5.68 2.76 -6.48
C ASP A 134 -6.55 2.61 -7.74
N PRO A 135 -7.80 2.12 -7.62
CA PRO A 135 -8.70 2.02 -8.77
C PRO A 135 -9.22 3.37 -9.26
N ASN A 136 -9.12 4.44 -8.47
CA ASN A 136 -9.65 5.77 -8.83
C ASN A 136 -8.68 6.90 -8.44
N PRO A 137 -7.51 7.02 -9.10
CA PRO A 137 -6.63 8.16 -8.85
C PRO A 137 -7.33 9.49 -9.12
N VAL A 138 -7.10 10.47 -8.26
CA VAL A 138 -7.67 11.81 -8.38
C VAL A 138 -6.95 12.59 -9.46
N ILE A 139 -7.70 13.15 -10.42
CA ILE A 139 -7.17 13.96 -11.51
C ILE A 139 -7.50 15.43 -11.26
N THR A 140 -6.48 16.28 -11.35
CA THR A 140 -6.60 17.75 -11.31
C THR A 140 -5.90 18.37 -12.52
N TYR A 141 -6.19 19.64 -12.80
CA TYR A 141 -5.53 20.36 -13.89
C TYR A 141 -5.32 21.84 -13.56
N GLU A 142 -4.34 22.43 -14.23
CA GLU A 142 -4.06 23.87 -14.22
C GLU A 142 -3.90 24.37 -15.65
N ASP A 143 -4.56 25.49 -15.95
CA ASP A 143 -4.52 26.11 -17.27
C ASP A 143 -3.63 27.33 -17.29
N THR A 144 -2.88 27.46 -18.38
CA THR A 144 -2.17 28.68 -18.75
C THR A 144 -2.60 29.11 -20.14
N GLU A 145 -2.79 30.40 -20.34
CA GLU A 145 -3.23 30.97 -21.62
C GLU A 145 -2.11 31.83 -22.22
N THR A 146 -1.87 31.65 -23.52
CA THR A 146 -0.97 32.49 -24.31
C THR A 146 -1.75 33.09 -25.47
N VAL A 147 -1.61 34.39 -25.68
CA VAL A 147 -2.31 35.15 -26.73
C VAL A 147 -1.30 35.73 -27.70
N GLU A 148 -1.40 35.36 -28.97
CA GLU A 148 -0.55 35.84 -30.07
C GLU A 148 -1.43 36.42 -31.18
N GLY A 149 -1.60 37.75 -31.18
CA GLY A 149 -2.54 38.40 -32.08
C GLY A 149 -3.98 38.01 -31.75
N GLU A 150 -4.67 37.37 -32.69
CA GLU A 150 -6.04 36.84 -32.52
C GLU A 150 -6.06 35.36 -32.13
N VAL A 151 -4.89 34.72 -32.00
CA VAL A 151 -4.77 33.30 -31.66
C VAL A 151 -4.61 33.16 -30.15
N HIS A 152 -5.48 32.36 -29.54
CA HIS A 152 -5.45 32.01 -28.13
C HIS A 152 -5.07 30.53 -27.99
N THR A 153 -4.02 30.25 -27.23
CA THR A 153 -3.58 28.88 -26.90
C THR A 153 -3.74 28.64 -25.41
N ILE A 154 -4.50 27.60 -25.04
CA ILE A 154 -4.58 27.12 -23.65
C ILE A 154 -3.69 25.89 -23.52
N THR A 155 -2.70 25.96 -22.64
CA THR A 155 -1.89 24.81 -22.23
C THR A 155 -2.40 24.32 -20.89
N ARG A 156 -2.91 23.08 -20.87
CA ARG A 156 -3.42 22.41 -19.66
C ARG A 156 -2.39 21.43 -19.13
N THR A 157 -1.95 21.64 -17.90
CA THR A 157 -1.11 20.69 -17.15
C THR A 157 -2.01 19.81 -16.31
N TRP A 158 -1.96 18.51 -16.53
CA TRP A 158 -2.72 17.53 -15.77
C TRP A 158 -1.87 16.92 -14.66
N ARG A 159 -2.50 16.56 -13.55
CA ARG A 159 -1.87 15.89 -12.41
C ARG A 159 -2.77 14.74 -11.94
N ALA A 160 -2.19 13.56 -11.76
CA ALA A 160 -2.88 12.41 -11.16
C ALA A 160 -2.31 12.14 -9.76
N THR A 161 -3.14 11.77 -8.78
CA THR A 161 -2.72 11.46 -7.40
C THR A 161 -3.45 10.25 -6.87
N ASP A 162 -2.70 9.27 -6.38
CA ASP A 162 -3.28 8.09 -5.73
C ASP A 162 -3.65 8.36 -4.26
N GLY A 163 -4.31 7.39 -3.63
CA GLY A 163 -4.63 7.41 -2.20
C GLY A 163 -3.43 7.45 -1.24
N CYS A 164 -2.22 7.11 -1.71
CA CYS A 164 -0.97 7.16 -0.92
C CYS A 164 -0.20 8.49 -1.07
N GLY A 165 -0.67 9.39 -1.93
CA GLY A 165 -0.05 10.67 -2.23
C GLY A 165 1.07 10.62 -3.27
N ASN A 166 1.25 9.51 -3.99
CA ASN A 166 2.13 9.46 -5.16
C ASN A 166 1.46 10.22 -6.31
N SER A 167 2.24 10.86 -7.18
CA SER A 167 1.68 11.71 -8.24
C SER A 167 2.52 11.75 -9.50
N ALA A 168 1.83 11.92 -10.62
CA ALA A 168 2.38 12.08 -11.96
C ALA A 168 1.80 13.30 -12.66
#